data_AF-A0A9W6X154-F1
#
_entry.id   AF-A0A9W6X154-F1
#
_cell.length_a   1.000
_cell.length_b   1.000
_cell.length_c   1.000
_cell.angle_alpha   90.00
_cell.angle_beta   90.00
_cell.angle_gamma   90.00
#
_symmetry.space_group_name_H-M   'P 1'
#
loop_
_entity.id
_entity.type
_entity.pdbx_description
1 polymer ?
#
loop_
_entity_poly.entity_id
_entity_poly.type
_entity_poly.pdbx_seq_one_letter_code
_entity_poly.pdbx_strand_id
1 'polypeptide(L)'
;MDRQTENTCSQSERNTHAELEYARLVNVRFPEKIAALSHTLELVDEMLMSTPEAIIKAAQTNQLTWLKYLVHEYDPNLSEAVIAAASNGHTEAVMYLLGIINRPEDSSDSSSDEGDDEAGEDGEDSRGLCYRARKAFRKAIVAAATYGHLEVVSCFLPQLVGSGRDPDLLREMHNVTWEVLDIAAANGRLNIVTFAVEIAIEWCYLELYTPTSGVDALRLSIAGGHFHMAQFFLELYQIKWNMLAACEEARVSTCSSILFRMVKR
;
A
#
# COMPACT_ATOMS: atom_id res chain seq x y z
N MET A 1 -36.44 36.91 -11.89
CA MET A 1 -36.41 36.07 -13.11
C MET A 1 -35.27 35.07 -12.96
N ASP A 2 -35.18 34.37 -11.82
CA ASP A 2 -33.89 33.79 -11.36
C ASP A 2 -34.02 32.33 -10.89
N ARG A 3 -34.88 31.53 -11.53
CA ARG A 3 -35.03 30.09 -11.22
C ARG A 3 -34.44 29.17 -12.29
N GLN A 4 -33.90 29.71 -13.38
CA GLN A 4 -33.37 28.91 -14.49
C GLN A 4 -31.85 28.72 -14.44
N THR A 5 -31.11 29.57 -13.72
CA THR A 5 -29.64 29.53 -13.64
C THR A 5 -29.09 28.57 -12.57
N GLU A 6 -29.83 28.32 -11.49
CA GLU A 6 -29.42 27.36 -10.45
C GLU A 6 -29.58 25.90 -10.91
N ASN A 7 -30.56 25.62 -11.77
CA ASN A 7 -30.86 24.26 -12.22
C ASN A 7 -29.87 23.75 -13.28
N THR A 8 -29.24 24.66 -14.03
CA THR A 8 -28.23 24.32 -15.06
C THR A 8 -26.87 23.97 -14.45
N CYS A 9 -26.50 24.57 -13.32
CA CYS A 9 -25.24 24.28 -12.62
C CYS A 9 -25.25 22.85 -12.04
N SER A 10 -26.33 22.48 -11.35
CA SER A 10 -26.47 21.15 -10.74
C SER A 10 -26.68 20.01 -11.74
N GLN A 11 -27.14 20.29 -12.96
CA GLN A 11 -27.25 19.30 -14.05
C GLN A 11 -25.92 19.13 -14.78
N SER A 12 -25.17 20.21 -14.96
CA SER A 12 -23.80 20.18 -15.52
C SER A 12 -22.87 19.35 -14.63
N GLU A 13 -22.89 19.56 -13.31
CA GLU A 13 -22.05 18.82 -12.35
C GLU A 13 -22.43 17.33 -12.24
N ARG A 14 -23.73 17.02 -12.31
CA ARG A 14 -24.22 15.63 -12.34
C ARG A 14 -23.89 14.92 -13.66
N ASN A 15 -23.95 15.62 -14.79
CA ASN A 15 -23.51 15.06 -16.08
C ASN A 15 -22.02 14.80 -16.11
N THR A 16 -21.18 15.69 -15.58
CA THR A 16 -19.73 15.45 -15.49
C THR A 16 -19.39 14.26 -14.59
N HIS A 17 -20.17 14.02 -13.54
CA HIS A 17 -19.93 12.88 -12.63
C HIS A 17 -20.33 11.54 -13.27
N ALA A 18 -21.43 11.51 -14.05
CA ALA A 18 -21.87 10.34 -14.79
C ALA A 18 -20.99 10.04 -16.03
N GLU A 19 -20.44 11.06 -16.69
CA GLU A 19 -19.48 10.91 -17.78
C GLU A 19 -18.14 10.32 -17.31
N LEU A 20 -17.78 10.51 -16.04
CA LEU A 20 -16.59 9.91 -15.43
C LEU A 20 -16.82 8.50 -14.87
N GLU A 21 -18.06 8.14 -14.56
CA GLU A 21 -18.39 6.87 -13.90
C GLU A 21 -18.23 5.65 -14.83
N TYR A 22 -18.49 5.82 -16.13
CA TYR A 22 -18.37 4.76 -17.14
C TYR A 22 -17.55 5.24 -18.35
N ALA A 23 -16.25 5.45 -18.13
CA ALA A 23 -15.34 6.03 -19.13
C ALA A 23 -15.35 5.30 -20.49
N ARG A 24 -15.56 3.98 -20.51
CA ARG A 24 -15.61 3.19 -21.77
C ARG A 24 -16.95 3.32 -22.50
N LEU A 25 -17.99 3.79 -21.82
CA LEU A 25 -19.36 3.90 -22.34
C LEU A 25 -19.72 5.30 -22.83
N VAL A 26 -18.83 6.29 -22.68
CA VAL A 26 -19.08 7.72 -23.00
C VAL A 26 -19.62 7.95 -24.42
N ASN A 27 -19.18 7.13 -25.39
CA ASN A 27 -19.59 7.25 -26.79
C ASN A 27 -20.70 6.27 -27.21
N VAL A 28 -21.28 5.52 -26.26
CA VAL A 28 -22.30 4.49 -26.51
C VAL A 28 -23.68 5.01 -26.11
N ARG A 29 -24.65 4.97 -27.03
CA ARG A 29 -26.04 5.33 -26.73
C ARG A 29 -26.87 4.10 -26.39
N PHE A 30 -27.20 3.95 -25.11
CA PHE A 30 -28.15 2.95 -24.64
C PHE A 30 -29.59 3.46 -24.71
N PRO A 31 -30.59 2.59 -24.96
CA PRO A 31 -32.00 2.93 -24.75
C PRO A 31 -32.25 3.45 -23.32
N GLU A 32 -33.16 4.41 -23.14
CA GLU A 32 -33.41 5.08 -21.84
C GLU A 32 -33.63 4.10 -20.68
N LYS A 33 -34.33 2.98 -20.94
CA LYS A 33 -34.60 1.95 -19.93
C LYS A 33 -33.33 1.24 -19.46
N ILE A 34 -32.32 1.07 -20.32
CA ILE A 34 -31.03 0.44 -19.97
C ILE A 34 -30.12 1.48 -19.34
N ALA A 35 -30.10 2.71 -19.87
CA ALA A 35 -29.32 3.81 -19.31
C ALA A 35 -29.72 4.15 -17.86
N ALA A 36 -30.98 3.90 -17.48
CA ALA A 36 -31.47 4.08 -16.11
C ALA A 36 -31.00 2.99 -15.12
N LEU A 37 -30.40 1.89 -15.59
CA LEU A 37 -29.95 0.78 -14.76
C LEU A 37 -28.43 0.87 -14.54
N SER A 38 -28.01 1.61 -13.52
CA SER A 38 -26.57 1.85 -13.21
C SER A 38 -25.76 0.55 -13.10
N HIS A 39 -26.27 -0.44 -12.37
CA HIS A 39 -25.62 -1.76 -12.25
C HIS A 39 -25.45 -2.49 -13.60
N THR A 40 -26.34 -2.26 -14.58
CA THR A 40 -26.19 -2.83 -15.92
C THR A 40 -25.10 -2.13 -16.69
N LEU A 41 -25.02 -0.80 -16.59
CA LEU A 41 -23.93 -0.03 -17.19
C LEU A 41 -22.58 -0.37 -16.56
N GLU A 42 -22.53 -0.56 -15.24
CA GLU A 42 -21.34 -1.02 -14.51
C GLU A 42 -20.88 -2.39 -15.02
N LEU A 43 -21.80 -3.35 -15.14
CA LEU A 43 -21.47 -4.68 -15.68
C LEU A 43 -20.95 -4.61 -17.12
N VAL A 44 -21.58 -3.79 -17.97
CA VAL A 44 -21.13 -3.63 -19.37
C VAL A 44 -19.75 -2.96 -19.42
N ASP A 45 -19.50 -1.93 -18.61
CA ASP A 45 -18.18 -1.30 -18.50
C ASP A 45 -17.12 -2.29 -17.97
N GLU A 46 -17.47 -3.11 -16.98
CA GLU A 46 -16.62 -4.16 -16.40
C GLU A 46 -16.28 -5.25 -17.43
N MET A 47 -17.25 -5.65 -18.25
CA MET A 47 -17.04 -6.61 -19.34
C MET A 47 -16.18 -6.06 -20.49
N LEU A 48 -16.01 -4.73 -20.57
CA LEU A 48 -15.19 -4.07 -21.58
C LEU A 48 -13.78 -3.72 -21.05
N MET A 49 -13.44 -4.11 -19.83
CA MET A 49 -12.11 -3.89 -19.25
C MET A 49 -11.04 -4.68 -20.02
N SER A 50 -9.85 -4.11 -20.13
CA SER A 50 -8.68 -4.87 -20.58
C SER A 50 -8.31 -5.93 -19.55
N THR A 51 -7.65 -7.02 -19.96
CA THR A 51 -7.25 -8.09 -19.03
C THR A 51 -6.47 -7.58 -17.80
N PRO A 52 -5.44 -6.70 -17.94
CA PRO A 52 -4.72 -6.18 -16.78
C PRO A 52 -5.64 -5.42 -15.82
N GLU A 53 -6.55 -4.59 -16.35
CA GLU A 53 -7.51 -3.85 -15.54
C GLU A 53 -8.47 -4.79 -14.81
N ALA A 54 -8.98 -5.82 -15.50
CA ALA A 54 -9.88 -6.81 -14.90
C ALA A 54 -9.21 -7.54 -13.73
N ILE A 55 -7.92 -7.88 -13.86
CA ILE A 55 -7.16 -8.51 -12.77
C ILE A 55 -6.98 -7.56 -11.59
N ILE A 56 -6.65 -6.29 -11.85
CA ILE A 56 -6.54 -5.27 -10.80
C ILE A 56 -7.88 -5.10 -10.08
N LYS A 57 -8.99 -5.01 -10.81
CA LYS A 57 -10.35 -4.87 -10.25
C LYS A 57 -10.77 -6.11 -9.45
N ALA A 58 -10.50 -7.31 -9.96
CA ALA A 58 -10.77 -8.56 -9.26
C ALA A 58 -9.99 -8.65 -7.95
N ALA A 59 -8.72 -8.24 -7.96
CA ALA A 59 -7.87 -8.18 -6.77
C ALA A 59 -8.36 -7.11 -5.78
N GLN A 60 -8.74 -5.93 -6.27
CA GLN A 60 -9.28 -4.81 -5.48
C GLN A 60 -10.61 -5.15 -4.80
N THR A 61 -11.43 -6.02 -5.39
CA THR A 61 -12.76 -6.40 -4.89
C THR A 61 -12.79 -7.78 -4.22
N ASN A 62 -11.63 -8.40 -4.03
CA ASN A 62 -11.47 -9.76 -3.50
C ASN A 62 -12.31 -10.84 -4.22
N GLN A 63 -12.56 -10.67 -5.52
CA GLN A 63 -13.27 -11.67 -6.32
C GLN A 63 -12.33 -12.83 -6.68
N LEU A 64 -11.92 -13.61 -5.67
CA LEU A 64 -10.87 -14.64 -5.78
C LEU A 64 -11.10 -15.66 -6.90
N THR A 65 -12.34 -16.10 -7.12
CA THR A 65 -12.64 -17.06 -8.20
C THR A 65 -12.38 -16.45 -9.57
N TRP A 66 -12.80 -15.20 -9.76
CA TRP A 66 -12.59 -14.47 -11.00
C TRP A 66 -11.11 -14.12 -11.19
N LEU A 67 -10.43 -13.68 -10.12
CA LEU A 67 -8.99 -13.42 -10.12
C LEU A 67 -8.19 -14.67 -10.52
N LYS A 68 -8.52 -15.82 -9.94
CA LYS A 68 -7.88 -17.12 -10.28
C LYS A 68 -8.08 -17.50 -11.74
N TYR A 69 -9.29 -17.29 -12.26
CA TYR A 69 -9.58 -17.53 -13.67
C TYR A 69 -8.77 -16.61 -14.59
N LEU A 70 -8.75 -15.30 -14.31
CA LEU A 70 -8.05 -14.33 -15.14
C LEU A 70 -6.52 -14.53 -15.14
N VAL A 71 -5.91 -14.83 -14.00
CA VAL A 71 -4.46 -15.03 -13.90
C VAL A 71 -4.02 -16.38 -14.49
N HIS A 72 -4.91 -17.36 -14.59
CA HIS A 72 -4.58 -18.62 -15.26
C HIS A 72 -4.48 -18.47 -16.79
N GLU A 73 -5.33 -17.63 -17.38
CA GLU A 73 -5.43 -17.48 -18.83
C GLU A 73 -4.40 -16.49 -19.41
N TYR A 74 -3.75 -15.68 -18.57
CA TYR A 74 -2.86 -14.60 -19.00
C TYR A 74 -1.66 -14.45 -18.04
N ASP A 75 -0.52 -14.03 -18.56
CA ASP A 75 0.67 -13.68 -17.77
C ASP A 75 0.93 -12.16 -17.73
N PRO A 76 0.17 -11.38 -16.92
CA PRO A 76 0.40 -9.96 -16.78
C PRO A 76 1.30 -9.63 -15.60
N ASN A 77 1.84 -8.42 -15.60
CA ASN A 77 2.50 -7.86 -14.43
C ASN A 77 1.53 -7.74 -13.25
N LEU A 78 1.65 -8.64 -12.27
CA LEU A 78 0.76 -8.71 -11.11
C LEU A 78 1.06 -7.66 -10.03
N SER A 79 2.08 -6.81 -10.20
CA SER A 79 2.50 -5.85 -9.18
C SER A 79 1.39 -4.85 -8.80
N GLU A 80 0.59 -4.40 -9.76
CA GLU A 80 -0.51 -3.45 -9.51
C GLU A 80 -1.69 -4.13 -8.82
N ALA A 81 -2.01 -5.37 -9.21
CA ALA A 81 -3.04 -6.16 -8.57
C ALA A 81 -2.70 -6.48 -7.11
N VAL A 82 -1.43 -6.77 -6.80
CA VAL A 82 -0.94 -6.96 -5.43
C VAL A 82 -1.14 -5.68 -4.60
N ILE A 83 -0.76 -4.51 -5.14
CA ILE A 83 -0.96 -3.22 -4.48
C ILE A 83 -2.45 -2.96 -4.25
N ALA A 84 -3.29 -3.21 -5.25
CA ALA A 84 -4.73 -2.97 -5.16
C ALA A 84 -5.39 -3.86 -4.09
N ALA A 85 -5.08 -5.16 -4.05
CA ALA A 85 -5.56 -6.06 -3.02
C ALA A 85 -5.08 -5.64 -1.62
N ALA A 86 -3.80 -5.31 -1.47
CA ALA A 86 -3.21 -4.90 -0.20
C ALA A 86 -3.78 -3.57 0.32
N SER A 87 -4.02 -2.62 -0.59
CA SER A 87 -4.64 -1.32 -0.30
C SER A 87 -6.10 -1.42 0.15
N ASN A 88 -6.74 -2.58 -0.03
CA ASN A 88 -8.10 -2.87 0.42
C ASN A 88 -8.13 -3.96 1.51
N GLY A 89 -6.97 -4.41 1.99
CA GLY A 89 -6.87 -5.39 3.08
C GLY A 89 -7.25 -6.81 2.70
N HIS A 90 -7.23 -7.16 1.41
CA HIS A 90 -7.63 -8.47 0.91
C HIS A 90 -6.47 -9.47 1.01
N THR A 91 -6.17 -9.91 2.25
CA THR A 91 -5.04 -10.79 2.58
C THR A 91 -5.00 -12.06 1.71
N GLU A 92 -6.14 -12.68 1.44
CA GLU A 92 -6.24 -13.89 0.62
C GLU A 92 -5.84 -13.64 -0.85
N ALA A 93 -6.29 -12.53 -1.44
CA ALA A 93 -5.90 -12.14 -2.79
C ALA A 93 -4.41 -11.78 -2.87
N VAL A 94 -3.88 -11.07 -1.87
CA VAL A 94 -2.43 -10.77 -1.77
C VAL A 94 -1.63 -12.07 -1.68
N MET A 95 -2.03 -13.00 -0.82
CA MET A 95 -1.37 -14.30 -0.65
C MET A 95 -1.37 -15.10 -1.96
N TYR A 96 -2.51 -15.15 -2.66
CA TYR A 96 -2.61 -15.84 -3.95
C TYR A 96 -1.69 -15.24 -5.00
N LEU A 97 -1.71 -13.91 -5.18
CA LEU A 97 -0.91 -13.21 -6.19
C LEU A 97 0.60 -13.31 -5.89
N LEU A 98 1.02 -13.10 -4.64
CA LEU A 98 2.42 -13.27 -4.24
C LEU A 98 2.88 -14.71 -4.40
N GLY A 99 1.99 -15.69 -4.14
CA GLY A 99 2.26 -17.10 -4.36
C GLY A 99 2.46 -17.49 -5.83
N ILE A 100 1.98 -16.68 -6.78
CA ILE A 100 2.28 -16.84 -8.22
C ILE A 100 3.62 -16.18 -8.55
N ILE A 101 3.83 -14.93 -8.12
CA ILE A 101 5.07 -14.18 -8.37
C ILE A 101 6.29 -14.91 -7.81
N ASN A 102 6.13 -15.63 -6.68
CA ASN A 102 7.21 -16.36 -6.04
C ASN A 102 7.44 -17.78 -6.59
N ARG A 103 6.70 -18.22 -7.62
CA ARG A 103 6.99 -19.52 -8.23
C ARG A 103 8.32 -19.42 -8.98
N PRO A 104 9.24 -20.40 -8.80
CA PRO A 104 10.36 -20.52 -9.71
C PRO A 104 9.79 -20.72 -11.11
N GLU A 105 10.20 -19.89 -12.06
CA GLU A 105 9.85 -20.10 -13.47
C GLU A 105 10.44 -21.47 -13.87
N ASP A 106 9.58 -22.48 -14.00
CA ASP A 106 9.98 -23.72 -14.65
C ASP A 106 10.34 -23.36 -16.08
N SER A 107 11.64 -23.43 -16.37
CA SER A 107 12.30 -23.26 -17.67
C SER A 107 11.35 -23.32 -18.87
N SER A 108 10.95 -22.17 -19.40
CA SER A 108 10.49 -22.03 -20.77
C SER A 108 11.33 -20.97 -21.47
N ASP A 109 12.35 -21.51 -22.12
CA ASP A 109 13.14 -20.99 -23.23
C ASP A 109 12.52 -19.77 -23.95
N SER A 110 13.13 -18.60 -23.81
CA SER A 110 13.09 -17.51 -24.79
C SER A 110 14.22 -16.53 -24.51
N SER A 111 15.28 -16.69 -25.31
CA SER A 111 16.38 -15.75 -25.50
C SER A 111 15.88 -14.30 -25.64
N SER A 112 16.38 -13.42 -24.79
CA SER A 112 16.54 -11.99 -25.10
C SER A 112 17.76 -11.50 -24.35
N ASP A 113 18.87 -11.57 -25.07
CA ASP A 113 20.06 -10.74 -24.91
C ASP A 113 19.64 -9.28 -24.69
N GLU A 114 20.03 -8.68 -23.56
CA GLU A 114 20.80 -7.43 -23.49
C GLU A 114 21.22 -7.15 -22.03
N GLY A 115 22.54 -7.19 -21.80
CA GLY A 115 23.27 -6.13 -21.10
C GLY A 115 23.38 -6.16 -19.57
N ASP A 116 24.54 -6.63 -19.10
CA ASP A 116 25.38 -6.09 -18.00
C ASP A 116 24.70 -5.72 -16.65
N ASP A 117 24.86 -6.58 -15.64
CA ASP A 117 25.90 -6.40 -14.61
C ASP A 117 25.64 -7.24 -13.34
N GLU A 118 26.74 -7.85 -12.91
CA GLU A 118 27.08 -8.44 -11.61
C GLU A 118 26.55 -9.82 -11.19
N ALA A 119 27.55 -10.68 -11.02
CA ALA A 119 27.48 -12.04 -10.57
C ALA A 119 27.03 -12.14 -9.11
N GLY A 120 26.14 -13.08 -8.88
CA GLY A 120 25.93 -13.74 -7.60
C GLY A 120 25.67 -15.21 -7.87
N GLU A 121 26.71 -15.95 -8.28
CA GLU A 121 26.75 -17.39 -8.05
C GLU A 121 26.91 -17.59 -6.56
N ASP A 122 25.85 -18.02 -5.88
CA ASP A 122 25.91 -18.79 -4.63
C ASP A 122 24.64 -19.66 -4.57
N GLY A 123 24.85 -20.96 -4.40
CA GLY A 123 23.87 -22.00 -4.67
C GLY A 123 22.64 -22.04 -3.77
N GLU A 124 21.61 -22.67 -4.32
CA GLU A 124 20.52 -23.43 -3.68
C GLU A 124 20.30 -23.22 -2.18
N ASP A 125 19.39 -22.30 -1.84
CA ASP A 125 18.26 -22.68 -1.00
C ASP A 125 16.97 -22.24 -1.73
N SER A 126 16.27 -23.21 -2.30
CA SER A 126 14.99 -23.08 -3.03
C SER A 126 13.82 -22.71 -2.08
N ARG A 127 14.10 -21.89 -1.08
CA ARG A 127 13.22 -21.50 0.04
C ARG A 127 13.14 -20.00 0.30
N GLY A 128 13.94 -19.19 -0.41
CA GLY A 128 13.91 -17.73 -0.32
C GLY A 128 12.95 -17.07 -1.33
N LEU A 129 12.53 -15.83 -1.06
CA LEU A 129 11.80 -15.01 -2.03
C LEU A 129 12.69 -14.63 -3.22
N CYS A 130 12.19 -14.77 -4.45
CA CYS A 130 12.87 -14.21 -5.62
C CYS A 130 12.87 -12.66 -5.57
N TYR A 131 13.76 -11.99 -6.30
CA TYR A 131 13.83 -10.51 -6.31
C TYR A 131 12.48 -9.85 -6.65
N ARG A 132 11.76 -10.39 -7.64
CA ARG A 132 10.42 -9.91 -8.04
C ARG A 132 9.40 -10.07 -6.92
N ALA A 133 9.37 -11.23 -6.26
CA ALA A 133 8.48 -11.51 -5.14
C ALA A 133 8.79 -10.57 -3.97
N ARG A 134 10.05 -10.46 -3.56
CA ARG A 134 10.48 -9.54 -2.49
C ARG A 134 10.05 -8.09 -2.75
N LYS A 135 10.24 -7.59 -3.97
CA LYS A 135 9.77 -6.26 -4.38
C LYS A 135 8.24 -6.13 -4.29
N ALA A 136 7.49 -7.17 -4.67
CA ALA A 136 6.04 -7.20 -4.57
C ALA A 136 5.56 -7.25 -3.11
N PHE A 137 6.22 -8.04 -2.25
CA PHE A 137 5.97 -8.10 -0.81
C PHE A 137 6.11 -6.71 -0.18
N ARG A 138 7.24 -6.02 -0.41
CA ARG A 138 7.45 -4.66 0.13
C ARG A 138 6.35 -3.71 -0.30
N LYS A 139 5.99 -3.70 -1.59
CA LYS A 139 4.90 -2.86 -2.12
C LYS A 139 3.55 -3.17 -1.46
N ALA A 140 3.23 -4.46 -1.26
CA ALA A 140 2.00 -4.88 -0.59
C ALA A 140 1.96 -4.37 0.86
N ILE A 141 3.05 -4.57 1.60
CA ILE A 141 3.17 -4.16 3.01
C ILE A 141 3.02 -2.63 3.15
N VAL A 142 3.73 -1.87 2.32
CA VAL A 142 3.67 -0.39 2.32
C VAL A 142 2.28 0.12 1.95
N ALA A 143 1.64 -0.48 0.94
CA ALA A 143 0.29 -0.13 0.55
C ALA A 143 -0.71 -0.40 1.69
N ALA A 144 -0.67 -1.59 2.28
CA ALA A 144 -1.50 -1.94 3.43
C ALA A 144 -1.28 -1.01 4.63
N ALA A 145 -0.04 -0.63 4.91
CA ALA A 145 0.31 0.32 5.97
C ALA A 145 -0.30 1.70 5.74
N THR A 146 -0.28 2.17 4.48
CA THR A 146 -0.88 3.45 4.09
C THR A 146 -2.39 3.49 4.38
N TYR A 147 -3.09 2.42 4.00
CA TYR A 147 -4.56 2.34 4.10
C TYR A 147 -5.07 1.75 5.42
N GLY A 148 -4.19 1.29 6.32
CA GLY A 148 -4.57 0.86 7.67
C GLY A 148 -4.93 -0.62 7.80
N HIS A 149 -4.48 -1.46 6.88
CA HIS A 149 -4.77 -2.90 6.87
C HIS A 149 -3.71 -3.71 7.64
N LEU A 150 -3.84 -3.71 8.98
CA LEU A 150 -2.91 -4.39 9.88
C LEU A 150 -2.75 -5.89 9.56
N GLU A 151 -3.82 -6.59 9.17
CA GLU A 151 -3.77 -8.03 8.91
C GLU A 151 -2.77 -8.37 7.79
N VAL A 152 -2.80 -7.62 6.68
CA VAL A 152 -1.84 -7.76 5.57
C VAL A 152 -0.42 -7.45 6.04
N VAL A 153 -0.20 -6.35 6.76
CA VAL A 153 1.13 -5.98 7.28
C VAL A 153 1.67 -7.08 8.21
N SER A 154 0.84 -7.56 9.14
CA SER A 154 1.24 -8.57 10.12
C SER A 154 1.52 -9.93 9.50
N CYS A 155 0.79 -10.28 8.43
CA CYS A 155 1.00 -11.51 7.70
C CYS A 155 2.31 -11.49 6.91
N PHE A 156 2.60 -10.40 6.18
CA PHE A 156 3.68 -10.38 5.18
C PHE A 156 4.99 -9.77 5.65
N LEU A 157 5.01 -8.85 6.63
CA LEU A 157 6.24 -8.22 7.10
C LEU A 157 7.27 -9.24 7.65
N PRO A 158 6.89 -10.19 8.52
CA PRO A 158 7.83 -11.21 9.01
C PRO A 158 8.31 -12.17 7.91
N GLN A 159 7.55 -12.34 6.82
CA GLN A 159 7.88 -13.26 5.73
C GLN A 159 9.03 -12.75 4.86
N LEU A 160 9.40 -11.46 4.93
CA LEU A 160 10.56 -10.91 4.20
C LEU A 160 11.88 -11.59 4.59
N VAL A 161 11.98 -12.05 5.84
CA VAL A 161 13.16 -12.76 6.37
C VAL A 161 13.18 -14.23 5.94
N GLY A 162 12.03 -14.80 5.58
CA GLY A 162 11.90 -16.22 5.25
C GLY A 162 12.28 -17.13 6.42
N SER A 163 12.83 -18.31 6.12
CA SER A 163 13.28 -19.28 7.13
C SER A 163 14.74 -19.10 7.58
N GLY A 164 15.49 -18.19 6.96
CA GLY A 164 16.92 -17.99 7.20
C GLY A 164 17.20 -16.82 8.14
N ARG A 165 18.23 -16.94 8.99
CA ARG A 165 18.81 -15.78 9.71
C ARG A 165 19.85 -15.08 8.85
N ASP A 166 19.50 -14.78 7.61
CA ASP A 166 20.36 -13.99 6.73
C ASP A 166 20.40 -12.54 7.23
N PRO A 167 21.57 -12.00 7.62
CA PRO A 167 21.71 -10.63 8.09
C PRO A 167 21.19 -9.58 7.10
N ASP A 168 21.25 -9.85 5.80
CA ASP A 168 20.79 -8.89 4.78
C ASP A 168 19.27 -8.87 4.68
N LEU A 169 18.61 -10.02 4.81
CA LEU A 169 17.14 -10.09 4.91
C LEU A 169 16.62 -9.48 6.21
N LEU A 170 17.35 -9.63 7.32
CA LEU A 170 17.03 -8.94 8.58
C LEU A 170 17.09 -7.42 8.41
N ARG A 171 18.15 -6.92 7.78
CA ARG A 171 18.32 -5.49 7.51
C ARG A 171 17.22 -4.95 6.60
N GLU A 172 16.84 -5.71 5.59
CA GLU A 172 15.71 -5.36 4.72
C GLU A 172 14.41 -5.28 5.51
N MET A 173 14.11 -6.28 6.34
CA MET A 173 12.92 -6.25 7.20
C MET A 173 12.94 -5.03 8.12
N HIS A 174 14.06 -4.70 8.77
CA HIS A 174 14.17 -3.49 9.60
C HIS A 174 13.83 -2.23 8.81
N ASN A 175 14.39 -2.09 7.61
CA ASN A 175 14.13 -0.94 6.74
C ASN A 175 12.65 -0.84 6.34
N VAL A 176 12.00 -1.97 6.05
CA VAL A 176 10.56 -1.99 5.74
C VAL A 176 9.73 -1.70 6.99
N THR A 177 10.10 -2.20 8.17
CA THR A 177 9.43 -1.87 9.44
C THR A 177 9.47 -0.37 9.72
N TRP A 178 10.59 0.30 9.45
CA TRP A 178 10.73 1.76 9.60
C TRP A 178 9.91 2.54 8.58
N GLU A 179 9.91 2.11 7.32
CA GLU A 179 9.04 2.69 6.30
C GLU A 179 7.56 2.55 6.69
N VAL A 180 7.15 1.38 7.19
CA VAL A 180 5.80 1.11 7.70
C VAL A 180 5.48 2.02 8.89
N LEU A 181 6.40 2.19 9.84
CA LEU A 181 6.24 3.06 11.00
C LEU A 181 5.98 4.52 10.56
N ASP A 182 6.80 5.02 9.65
CA ASP A 182 6.73 6.41 9.15
C ASP A 182 5.44 6.66 8.35
N ILE A 183 5.07 5.74 7.45
CA ILE A 183 3.87 5.85 6.62
C ILE A 183 2.61 5.72 7.47
N ALA A 184 2.57 4.75 8.39
CA ALA A 184 1.46 4.59 9.32
C ALA A 184 1.29 5.82 10.20
N ALA A 185 2.40 6.42 10.64
CA ALA A 185 2.40 7.67 11.41
C ALA A 185 1.92 8.87 10.58
N ALA A 186 2.31 8.97 9.31
CA ALA A 186 1.82 10.03 8.43
C ALA A 186 0.30 9.94 8.15
N ASN A 187 -0.28 8.72 8.22
CA ASN A 187 -1.67 8.43 7.86
C ASN A 187 -2.59 8.11 9.06
N GLY A 188 -2.11 8.27 10.30
CA GLY A 188 -2.98 8.11 11.48
C GLY A 188 -3.29 6.65 11.84
N ARG A 189 -2.46 5.69 11.42
CA ARG A 189 -2.69 4.25 11.59
C ARG A 189 -2.04 3.74 12.88
N LEU A 190 -2.59 4.14 14.04
CA LEU A 190 -2.02 3.79 15.36
C LEU A 190 -1.81 2.28 15.55
N ASN A 191 -2.75 1.45 15.11
CA ASN A 191 -2.66 -0.02 15.21
C ASN A 191 -1.42 -0.58 14.49
N ILE A 192 -1.06 -0.02 13.34
CA ILE A 192 0.13 -0.43 12.57
C ILE A 192 1.40 0.13 13.19
N VAL A 193 1.35 1.37 13.69
CA VAL A 193 2.46 1.97 14.45
C VAL A 193 2.81 1.12 15.67
N THR A 194 1.81 0.72 16.47
CA THR A 194 2.01 -0.14 17.64
C THR A 194 2.63 -1.47 17.24
N PHE A 195 2.11 -2.11 16.19
CA PHE A 195 2.64 -3.38 15.68
C PHE A 195 4.11 -3.26 15.21
N ALA A 196 4.46 -2.20 14.47
CA ALA A 196 5.83 -1.98 14.01
C ALA A 196 6.81 -1.79 15.19
N VAL A 197 6.39 -1.07 16.23
CA VAL A 197 7.16 -0.91 17.48
C VAL A 197 7.29 -2.24 18.22
N GLU A 198 6.23 -3.04 18.31
CA GLU A 198 6.25 -4.37 18.92
C GLU A 198 7.25 -5.31 18.23
N ILE A 199 7.25 -5.37 16.90
CA ILE A 199 8.24 -6.16 16.16
C ILE A 199 9.66 -5.66 16.45
N ALA A 200 9.88 -4.34 16.42
CA ALA A 200 11.20 -3.78 16.66
C ALA A 200 11.70 -4.02 18.10
N ILE A 201 10.79 -4.10 19.08
CA ILE A 201 11.11 -4.51 20.45
C ILE A 201 11.42 -5.99 20.51
N GLU A 202 10.57 -6.84 19.94
CA GLU A 202 10.71 -8.30 19.97
C GLU A 202 12.04 -8.75 19.36
N TRP A 203 12.48 -8.08 18.30
CA TRP A 203 13.70 -8.39 17.58
C TRP A 203 14.88 -7.50 18.03
N CYS A 204 14.70 -6.72 19.10
CA CYS A 204 15.73 -5.93 19.76
C CYS A 204 16.45 -4.91 18.86
N TYR A 205 15.72 -4.26 17.93
CA TYR A 205 16.28 -3.24 17.05
C TYR A 205 15.59 -1.87 17.17
N LEU A 206 14.72 -1.67 18.16
CA LEU A 206 13.99 -0.41 18.36
C LEU A 206 14.89 0.83 18.38
N GLU A 207 16.04 0.75 19.05
CA GLU A 207 17.00 1.85 19.18
C GLU A 207 17.76 2.19 17.88
N LEU A 208 17.68 1.32 16.86
CA LEU A 208 18.33 1.55 15.57
C LEU A 208 17.52 2.47 14.65
N TYR A 209 16.32 2.87 15.04
CA TYR A 209 15.55 3.87 14.31
C TYR A 209 16.29 5.20 14.27
N THR A 210 16.63 5.66 13.07
CA THR A 210 17.38 6.91 12.85
C THR A 210 16.50 7.94 12.14
N PRO A 211 15.89 8.89 12.87
CA PRO A 211 15.09 9.91 12.24
C PRO A 211 15.96 10.86 11.42
N THR A 212 15.47 11.22 10.23
CA THR A 212 16.06 12.27 9.38
C THR A 212 15.01 13.36 9.12
N SER A 213 15.37 14.41 8.38
CA SER A 213 14.41 15.46 8.03
C SER A 213 13.22 14.94 7.23
N GLY A 214 13.41 13.90 6.41
CA GLY A 214 12.37 13.31 5.56
C GLY A 214 11.60 12.16 6.21
N VAL A 215 12.24 11.42 7.11
CA VAL A 215 11.69 10.22 7.77
C VAL A 215 11.83 10.36 9.28
N ASP A 216 10.77 10.86 9.92
CA ASP A 216 10.62 10.93 11.37
C ASP A 216 9.14 10.74 11.71
N ALA A 217 8.76 9.57 12.23
CA ALA A 217 7.39 9.19 12.55
C ALA A 217 6.73 10.17 13.53
N LEU A 218 7.49 10.73 14.49
CA LEU A 218 6.98 11.74 15.40
C LEU A 218 6.58 13.01 14.62
N ARG A 219 7.47 13.52 13.77
CA ARG A 219 7.18 14.71 12.94
C ARG A 219 6.04 14.44 11.96
N LEU A 220 6.06 13.30 11.28
CA LEU A 220 5.05 12.91 10.29
C LEU A 220 3.66 12.80 10.92
N SER A 221 3.55 12.26 12.14
CA SER A 221 2.27 12.22 12.86
C SER A 221 1.73 13.61 13.19
N ILE A 222 2.60 14.60 13.45
CA ILE A 222 2.20 15.98 13.75
C ILE A 222 1.81 16.71 12.47
N ALA A 223 2.57 16.52 11.39
CA ALA A 223 2.26 17.05 10.07
C ALA A 223 0.90 16.54 9.57
N GLY A 224 0.58 15.26 9.80
CA GLY A 224 -0.73 14.66 9.51
C GLY A 224 -1.85 15.05 10.50
N GLY A 225 -1.56 15.82 11.55
CA GLY A 225 -2.55 16.20 12.57
C GLY A 225 -2.96 15.06 13.50
N HIS A 226 -2.23 13.95 13.51
CA HIS A 226 -2.52 12.74 14.27
C HIS A 226 -1.87 12.77 15.67
N PHE A 227 -2.28 13.75 16.47
CA PHE A 227 -1.67 14.11 17.76
C PHE A 227 -1.65 13.00 18.82
N HIS A 228 -2.59 12.07 18.78
CA HIS A 228 -2.60 10.92 19.71
C HIS A 228 -1.39 9.99 19.48
N MET A 229 -0.93 9.84 18.23
CA MET A 229 0.28 9.07 17.95
C MET A 229 1.54 9.82 18.36
N ALA A 230 1.58 11.14 18.22
CA ALA A 230 2.68 11.94 18.74
C ALA A 230 2.83 11.77 20.26
N GLN A 231 1.71 11.66 21.00
CA GLN A 231 1.75 11.34 22.43
C GLN A 231 2.33 9.94 22.68
N PHE A 232 1.89 8.94 21.92
CA PHE A 232 2.44 7.58 21.98
C PHE A 232 3.96 7.56 21.71
N PHE A 233 4.45 8.22 20.66
CA PHE A 233 5.88 8.32 20.37
C PHE A 233 6.67 9.05 21.46
N LEU A 234 6.05 10.03 22.12
CA LEU A 234 6.67 10.74 23.24
C LEU A 234 6.90 9.84 24.46
N GLU A 235 6.16 8.73 24.59
CA GLU A 235 6.34 7.71 25.63
C GLU A 235 7.43 6.68 25.28
N LEU A 236 7.87 6.60 24.02
CA LEU A 236 8.95 5.72 23.57
C LEU A 236 10.32 6.37 23.82
N TYR A 237 10.91 6.14 25.00
CA TYR A 237 12.19 6.72 25.43
C TYR A 237 13.41 6.12 24.71
N GLN A 238 13.28 4.93 24.14
CA GLN A 238 14.37 4.22 23.48
C GLN A 238 14.74 4.87 22.13
N ILE A 239 13.78 5.55 21.49
CA ILE A 239 13.99 6.22 20.21
C ILE A 239 14.44 7.66 20.44
N LYS A 240 15.51 8.06 19.73
CA LYS A 240 16.03 9.44 19.70
C LYS A 240 15.38 10.22 18.56
N TRP A 241 14.17 10.73 18.80
CA TRP A 241 13.41 11.53 17.83
C TRP A 241 14.12 12.84 17.44
N ASN A 242 13.83 13.37 16.24
CA ASN A 242 14.28 14.72 15.87
C ASN A 242 13.32 15.75 16.48
N MET A 243 13.51 16.00 17.78
CA MET A 243 12.68 16.91 18.57
C MET A 243 12.62 18.33 17.98
N LEU A 244 13.71 18.80 17.35
CA LEU A 244 13.77 20.12 16.72
C LEU A 244 12.80 20.20 15.54
N ALA A 245 12.90 19.26 14.59
CA ALA A 245 12.02 19.24 13.43
C ALA A 245 10.55 19.00 13.84
N ALA A 246 10.31 18.16 14.85
CA ALA A 246 8.97 17.92 15.38
C ALA A 246 8.36 19.16 16.07
N CYS A 247 9.16 19.95 16.80
CA CYS A 247 8.71 21.21 17.39
C CYS A 247 8.39 22.28 16.34
N GLU A 248 9.21 22.37 15.29
CA GLU A 248 8.96 23.28 14.16
C GLU A 248 7.63 22.97 13.50
N GLU A 249 7.37 21.69 13.22
CA GLU A 249 6.11 21.21 12.66
C GLU A 249 4.93 21.50 13.60
N ALA A 250 5.07 21.19 14.90
CA ALA A 250 4.00 21.42 15.88
C ALA A 250 3.63 22.91 16.03
N ARG A 251 4.59 23.83 15.82
CA ARG A 251 4.37 25.27 15.81
C ARG A 251 3.55 25.69 14.59
N VAL A 252 3.81 25.10 13.41
CA VAL A 252 3.04 25.33 12.18
C VAL A 252 1.62 24.78 12.33
N SER A 253 1.47 23.58 12.86
CA SER A 253 0.17 22.93 13.09
C SER A 253 -0.61 23.50 14.28
N THR A 254 -0.12 24.56 14.95
CA THR A 254 -0.73 25.24 16.12
C THR A 254 -1.07 24.33 17.32
N CYS A 255 -0.37 23.20 17.48
CA CYS A 255 -0.68 22.22 18.52
C CYS A 255 0.07 22.51 19.83
N SER A 256 -0.51 23.39 20.66
CA SER A 256 0.12 23.86 21.91
C SER A 256 0.31 22.77 22.96
N SER A 257 -0.55 21.76 23.01
CA SER A 257 -0.48 20.67 24.00
C SER A 257 0.70 19.73 23.78
N ILE A 258 1.04 19.45 22.51
CA ILE A 258 2.19 18.62 22.14
C ILE A 258 3.50 19.38 22.35
N LEU A 259 3.55 20.65 21.95
CA LEU A 259 4.72 21.51 22.16
C LEU A 259 5.15 21.51 23.63
N PHE A 260 4.20 21.64 24.56
CA PHE A 260 4.52 21.64 25.99
C PHE A 260 5.09 20.31 26.49
N ARG A 261 4.65 19.17 25.94
CA ARG A 261 5.23 17.86 26.26
C ARG A 261 6.61 17.66 25.65
N MET A 262 6.82 18.14 24.42
CA MET A 262 8.11 18.05 23.75
C MET A 262 9.21 18.82 24.48
N VAL A 263 8.91 20.03 24.97
CA VAL A 263 9.86 20.86 25.72
C VAL A 263 10.27 20.22 27.07
N LYS A 264 9.47 19.29 27.60
CA LYS A 264 9.75 18.61 28.88
C LYS A 264 10.58 17.32 28.74
N ARG A 265 10.76 16.81 27.52
CA ARG A 265 11.50 15.59 27.22
C ARG A 265 12.94 15.92 26.87
#